data_AF-A0A535EYK5-F1
#
_entry.id   AF-A0A535EYK5-F1
#
_cell.length_a   1.000
_cell.length_b   1.000
_cell.length_c   1.000
_cell.angle_alpha   90.00
_cell.angle_beta   90.00
_cell.angle_gamma   90.00
#
_symmetry.space_group_name_H-M   'P 1'
#
loop_
_entity.id
_entity.type
_entity.pdbx_description
1 polymer ?
#
loop_
_entity_poly.entity_id
_entity_poly.type
_entity_poly.pdbx_seq_one_letter_code
_entity_poly.pdbx_strand_id
1 'polypeptide(L)'
;MLFETVEDWLARYGSAGLVDLQVRTGPFEMMTARGFISDEGIGNSVRVMARAMLNGTARRRMRWIMPRVSRAVPYLGYVVICGRRPAGEGDAS
;
A
#
# COMPACT_ATOMS: atom_id res chain seq x y z
N MET A 1 7.03 -12.67 -16.09
CA MET A 1 6.52 -12.86 -14.71
C MET A 1 5.29 -11.98 -14.57
N LEU A 2 4.13 -12.53 -14.18
CA LEU A 2 2.85 -11.78 -14.14
C LEU A 2 2.64 -11.03 -12.81
N PHE A 3 3.40 -11.39 -11.77
CA PHE A 3 3.33 -10.81 -10.43
C PHE A 3 4.74 -10.43 -9.99
N GLU A 4 4.88 -9.24 -9.40
CA GLU A 4 6.14 -8.82 -8.77
C GLU A 4 6.25 -9.43 -7.38
N THR A 5 7.39 -10.04 -7.07
CA THR A 5 7.65 -10.59 -5.74
C THR A 5 8.52 -9.64 -4.91
N VAL A 6 8.62 -9.92 -3.61
CA VAL A 6 9.47 -9.14 -2.70
C VAL A 6 10.95 -9.25 -3.09
N GLU A 7 11.35 -10.43 -3.54
CA GLU A 7 12.70 -10.72 -4.00
C GLU A 7 13.04 -9.90 -5.25
N ASP A 8 12.09 -9.71 -6.17
CA ASP A 8 12.27 -8.86 -7.34
C ASP A 8 12.59 -7.42 -6.92
N TRP A 9 11.87 -6.90 -5.91
CA TRP A 9 12.11 -5.56 -5.38
C TRP A 9 13.46 -5.45 -4.67
N LEU A 10 13.82 -6.42 -3.83
CA LEU A 10 15.11 -6.43 -3.15
C LEU A 10 16.27 -6.49 -4.15
N ALA A 11 16.16 -7.31 -5.20
CA ALA A 11 17.14 -7.39 -6.26
C ALA A 11 17.30 -6.04 -7.00
N ARG A 12 16.17 -5.37 -7.33
CA ARG A 12 16.19 -4.03 -7.95
C ARG A 12 16.91 -3.01 -7.07
N TYR A 13 16.55 -2.91 -5.79
CA TYR A 13 17.17 -1.94 -4.88
C TYR A 13 18.64 -2.26 -4.59
N GLY A 14 19.01 -3.53 -4.47
CA GLY A 14 20.40 -3.95 -4.34
C GLY A 14 21.21 -3.61 -5.59
N SER A 15 20.65 -3.83 -6.78
CA SER A 15 21.29 -3.46 -8.06
C SER A 15 21.45 -1.95 -8.24
N ALA A 16 20.60 -1.15 -7.59
CA ALA A 16 20.70 0.30 -7.54
C ALA A 16 21.76 0.80 -6.52
N GLY A 17 22.47 -0.11 -5.86
CA GLY A 17 23.57 0.21 -4.95
C GLY A 17 23.15 0.42 -3.50
N LEU A 18 21.89 0.18 -3.11
CA LEU A 18 21.51 0.20 -1.70
C LEU A 18 22.06 -1.03 -0.96
N VAL A 19 22.56 -0.80 0.25
CA VAL A 19 23.07 -1.85 1.13
C VAL A 19 22.21 -1.95 2.39
N ASP A 20 22.37 -3.04 3.15
CA ASP A 20 21.63 -3.29 4.39
C ASP A 20 20.11 -3.20 4.22
N LEU A 21 19.61 -3.82 3.14
CA LEU A 21 18.20 -3.86 2.82
C LEU A 21 17.41 -4.58 3.90
N GLN A 22 16.43 -3.90 4.47
CA GLN A 22 15.43 -4.44 5.37
C GLN A 22 14.07 -4.38 4.71
N VAL A 23 13.29 -5.43 4.88
CA VAL A 23 11.96 -5.53 4.29
C VAL A 23 10.90 -5.81 5.35
N ARG A 24 9.77 -5.11 5.21
CA ARG A 24 8.54 -5.41 5.92
C ARG A 24 7.43 -5.58 4.89
N THR A 25 6.69 -6.67 5.01
CA THR A 25 5.54 -6.98 4.17
C THR A 25 4.30 -7.06 5.03
N GLY A 26 3.14 -6.72 4.45
CA GLY A 26 1.87 -7.00 5.09
C GLY A 26 0.72 -7.08 4.11
N PRO A 27 -0.41 -7.65 4.53
CA PRO A 27 -1.62 -7.67 3.73
C PRO A 27 -2.14 -6.25 3.49
N PHE A 28 -2.81 -6.03 2.37
CA PHE A 28 -3.46 -4.74 2.07
C PHE A 28 -4.78 -4.62 2.84
N GLU A 29 -4.72 -4.67 4.18
CA GLU A 29 -5.90 -4.66 5.06
C GLU A 29 -6.59 -3.30 5.17
N MET A 30 -5.95 -2.21 4.74
CA MET A 30 -6.55 -0.88 4.69
C MET A 30 -7.83 -0.82 3.85
N MET A 31 -8.04 -1.77 2.93
CA MET A 31 -9.26 -1.88 2.15
C MET A 31 -10.39 -2.63 2.84
N THR A 32 -10.11 -3.23 4.00
CA THR A 32 -11.14 -3.79 4.86
C THR A 32 -11.73 -2.69 5.73
N ALA A 33 -13.03 -2.77 6.02
CA ALA A 33 -13.67 -1.84 6.94
C ALA A 33 -12.97 -1.80 8.31
N ARG A 34 -12.39 -2.93 8.75
CA ARG A 34 -11.63 -3.03 10.00
C ARG A 34 -10.32 -2.25 9.93
N GLY A 35 -9.52 -2.42 8.88
CA GLY A 35 -8.27 -1.69 8.70
C GLY A 35 -8.50 -0.19 8.60
N PHE A 36 -9.52 0.23 7.85
CA PHE A 36 -9.92 1.63 7.76
C PHE A 36 -10.30 2.23 9.12
N ILE A 37 -11.12 1.52 9.91
CA ILE A 37 -11.54 1.97 11.24
C ILE A 37 -10.37 2.02 12.23
N SER A 38 -9.43 1.08 12.12
CA SER A 38 -8.25 1.03 12.99
C SER A 38 -7.28 2.20 12.75
N ASP A 39 -7.20 2.70 11.52
CA ASP A 39 -6.28 3.76 11.10
C ASP A 39 -6.88 5.17 11.30
N GLU A 40 -8.12 5.36 10.83
CA GLU A 40 -8.82 6.66 10.85
C GLU A 40 -9.60 6.93 12.15
N GLY A 41 -9.82 5.88 12.95
CA GLY A 41 -10.69 5.92 14.12
C GLY A 41 -12.18 5.91 13.76
N ILE A 42 -13.01 5.45 14.71
CA ILE A 42 -14.45 5.22 14.50
C ILE A 42 -15.17 6.51 14.04
N GLY A 43 -14.90 7.64 14.71
CA GLY A 43 -15.59 8.90 14.44
C GLY A 43 -15.30 9.50 13.07
N ASN A 44 -14.05 9.43 12.60
CA ASN A 44 -13.70 9.93 11.27
C ASN A 44 -14.19 8.97 10.18
N SER A 45 -14.06 7.67 10.42
CA SER A 45 -14.54 6.63 9.51
C SER A 45 -16.02 6.77 9.20
N VAL A 46 -16.87 6.97 10.22
CA VAL A 46 -18.31 7.18 10.05
C VAL A 46 -18.60 8.44 9.25
N ARG A 47 -17.86 9.54 9.49
CA ARG A 47 -18.04 10.81 8.77
C ARG A 47 -17.72 10.68 7.28
N VAL A 48 -16.60 10.04 6.96
CA VAL A 48 -16.17 9.79 5.57
C VAL A 48 -17.16 8.87 4.86
N MET A 49 -17.57 7.79 5.52
CA MET A 49 -18.57 6.85 5.01
C MET A 49 -19.91 7.55 4.75
N ALA A 50 -20.40 8.36 5.70
CA ALA A 50 -21.63 9.13 5.56
C ALA A 50 -21.56 10.09 4.37
N ARG A 51 -20.45 10.83 4.22
CA ARG A 51 -20.25 11.75 3.09
C ARG A 51 -20.22 11.02 1.74
N ALA A 52 -19.56 9.86 1.69
CA ALA A 52 -19.53 9.01 0.50
C ALA A 52 -20.92 8.42 0.17
N MET A 53 -21.70 8.05 1.19
CA MET A 53 -23.06 7.50 1.04
C MET A 53 -24.10 8.57 0.74
N LEU A 54 -23.89 9.84 1.07
CA LEU A 54 -24.82 10.91 0.72
C LEU A 54 -24.63 11.37 -0.74
N ASN A 55 -23.41 11.28 -1.27
CA ASN A 55 -23.14 11.62 -2.67
C ASN A 55 -23.54 10.48 -3.64
N GLY A 56 -24.55 10.73 -4.48
CA GLY A 56 -25.05 9.74 -5.47
C GLY A 56 -23.99 9.28 -6.49
N THR A 57 -23.09 10.17 -6.88
CA THR A 57 -22.00 9.88 -7.82
C THR A 57 -20.92 9.02 -7.16
N ALA A 58 -20.53 9.35 -5.93
CA ALA A 58 -19.59 8.54 -5.16
C ALA A 58 -20.11 7.12 -4.92
N ARG A 59 -21.40 6.98 -4.57
CA ARG A 59 -22.07 5.67 -4.43
C ARG A 59 -22.05 4.84 -5.71
N ARG A 60 -22.34 5.44 -6.87
CA ARG A 60 -22.31 4.72 -8.16
C ARG A 60 -20.90 4.24 -8.48
N ARG A 61 -19.90 5.11 -8.30
CA ARG A 61 -18.49 4.75 -8.46
C ARG A 61 -18.09 3.61 -7.52
N MET A 62 -18.43 3.71 -6.24
CA MET A 62 -18.05 2.71 -5.25
C MET A 62 -18.70 1.36 -5.51
N ARG A 63 -19.98 1.33 -5.90
CA ARG A 63 -20.68 0.10 -6.31
C ARG A 63 -20.02 -0.61 -7.49
N TRP A 64 -19.39 0.15 -8.39
CA TRP A 64 -18.67 -0.42 -9.52
C TRP A 64 -17.25 -0.88 -9.16
N ILE A 65 -16.52 -0.12 -8.34
CA ILE A 65 -15.12 -0.40 -7.97
C ILE A 65 -15.02 -1.55 -6.95
N MET A 66 -15.82 -1.52 -5.88
CA MET A 66 -15.61 -2.42 -4.73
C MET A 66 -15.61 -3.91 -5.08
N PRO A 67 -16.54 -4.44 -5.90
CA PRO A 67 -16.53 -5.86 -6.24
C PRO A 67 -15.24 -6.31 -6.95
N ARG A 68 -14.62 -5.42 -7.74
CA ARG A 68 -13.36 -5.71 -8.44
C ARG A 68 -12.20 -5.71 -7.46
N VAL A 69 -12.19 -4.71 -6.59
CA VAL A 69 -11.16 -4.56 -5.57
C VAL A 69 -11.22 -5.72 -4.57
N SER A 70 -12.39 -6.08 -4.06
CA SER A 70 -12.55 -7.21 -3.13
C SER A 70 -12.06 -8.54 -3.69
N ARG A 71 -12.17 -8.77 -5.00
CA ARG A 71 -11.60 -9.96 -5.67
C ARG A 71 -10.08 -9.88 -5.80
N ALA A 72 -9.51 -8.68 -5.89
CA ALA A 72 -8.08 -8.46 -5.99
C ALA A 72 -7.38 -8.46 -4.62
N VAL A 73 -8.06 -8.06 -3.53
CA VAL A 73 -7.50 -7.94 -2.17
C VAL A 73 -6.65 -9.15 -1.73
N PRO A 74 -7.03 -10.43 -1.96
CA PRO A 74 -6.20 -11.57 -1.56
C PRO A 74 -4.80 -11.60 -2.21
N TYR A 75 -4.63 -10.88 -3.32
CA TYR A 75 -3.39 -10.77 -4.08
C TYR A 75 -2.70 -9.42 -3.88
N LEU A 76 -3.28 -8.52 -3.08
CA LEU A 76 -2.72 -7.21 -2.77
C LEU A 76 -2.06 -7.23 -1.40
N GLY A 77 -0.80 -6.81 -1.37
CA GLY A 77 -0.05 -6.55 -0.16
C GLY A 77 0.68 -5.23 -0.28
N TYR A 78 1.36 -4.83 0.78
CA TYR A 78 2.35 -3.77 0.72
C TYR A 78 3.74 -4.35 1.02
N VAL A 79 4.75 -3.69 0.47
CA VAL A 79 6.15 -3.90 0.84
C VAL A 79 6.74 -2.55 1.22
N VAL A 80 7.40 -2.50 2.37
CA VAL A 80 8.22 -1.38 2.80
C VAL A 80 9.67 -1.86 2.80
N ILE A 81 10.49 -1.21 1.98
CA ILE A 81 11.91 -1.52 1.85
C ILE A 81 12.70 -0.32 2.34
N CYS A 82 13.60 -0.57 3.28
CA CYS A 82 14.56 0.41 3.78
C CYS A 82 15.96 -0.08 3.43
N GLY A 83 16.86 0.83 3.06
CA GLY A 83 18.24 0.53 2.74
C GLY A 83 19.12 1.75 3.00
N ARG A 84 20.41 1.52 3.20
CA ARG A 84 21.39 2.59 3.34
C ARG A 84 22.05 2.85 1.99
N ARG A 85 22.23 4.12 1.64
CA ARG A 85 23.16 4.50 0.58
C ARG A 85 24.59 4.25 1.08
N PRO A 86 25.46 3.59 0.30
CA PRO A 86 26.86 3.41 0.67
C PRO A 86 27.52 4.78 0.87
N ALA A 87 28.34 4.90 1.92
CA ALA A 87 29.20 6.05 2.09
C ALA A 87 30.38 5.91 1.11
N GLY A 88 30.17 6.34 -0.13
CA GLY A 88 31.18 6.25 -1.19
C GLY A 88 30.63 6.75 -2.52
N GLU A 89 31.27 7.81 -3.02
CA GLU A 89 31.11 8.43 -4.35
C GLU A 89 29.88 9.36 -4.51
N GLY A 90 29.93 10.53 -3.86
CA GLY A 90 29.05 11.65 -4.22
C GLY A 90 28.98 12.82 -3.23
N ASP A 91 29.19 12.61 -1.94
CA ASP A 91 29.02 13.66 -0.91
C ASP A 91 30.35 14.27 -0.46
N ALA A 92 31.23 14.55 -1.43
CA ALA A 92 32.43 15.35 -1.23
C ALA A 92 32.66 16.25 -2.44
N SER A 93 31.95 17.38 -2.51
CA SER A 93 32.35 18.62 -3.20
C SER A 93 31.46 19.77 -2.74
#